data_AF-A0A3B0WH01-F1
#
_entry.id   AF-A0A3B0WH01-F1
#
_cell.length_a   1.000
_cell.length_b   1.000
_cell.length_c   1.000
_cell.angle_alpha   90.00
_cell.angle_beta   90.00
_cell.angle_gamma   90.00
#
_symmetry.space_group_name_H-M   'P 1'
#
loop_
_entity.id
_entity.type
_entity.pdbx_description
1 polymer ?
#
loop_
_entity_poly.entity_id
_entity_poly.type
_entity_poly.pdbx_seq_one_letter_code
_entity_poly.pdbx_strand_id
1 'polypeptide(L)' 'AYTELGLTMESGIYGSTFFMLTGFHGFHVTMGTTMLLVMLIRSIKGHFTAEKHFAFEAVAWYWHFVDVVWLGLFIFVYWL' A
#
# COMPACT_ATOMS: atom_id res chain seq x y z
N ALA A 1 -18.04 2.11 7.70
CA ALA A 1 -17.99 2.20 6.21
C ALA A 1 -18.49 0.92 5.55
N TYR A 2 -17.72 -0.19 5.54
CA TYR A 2 -18.08 -1.45 4.87
C TYR A 2 -19.42 -2.06 5.30
N THR A 3 -19.67 -2.13 6.61
CA THR A 3 -20.92 -2.66 7.19
C THR A 3 -22.06 -1.64 7.27
N GLU A 4 -21.74 -0.33 7.24
CA GLU A 4 -22.76 0.73 7.39
C GLU A 4 -23.35 1.22 6.07
N LEU A 5 -22.61 1.10 4.97
CA LEU A 5 -23.07 1.52 3.63
C LEU A 5 -23.67 0.36 2.81
N GLY A 6 -23.71 -0.86 3.35
CA GLY A 6 -24.20 -2.05 2.63
C GLY A 6 -23.38 -2.41 1.38
N LEU A 7 -22.16 -1.89 1.26
CA LEU A 7 -21.27 -2.14 0.13
C LEU A 7 -20.74 -3.57 0.25
N THR A 8 -21.26 -4.46 -0.58
CA THR A 8 -20.74 -5.80 -0.83
C THR A 8 -20.09 -5.85 -2.22
N MET A 9 -19.30 -6.87 -2.54
CA MET A 9 -18.79 -7.05 -3.92
C MET A 9 -19.91 -7.15 -4.97
N GLU A 10 -21.14 -7.47 -4.55
CA GLU A 10 -22.31 -7.62 -5.41
C GLU A 10 -23.16 -6.33 -5.55
N SER A 11 -22.79 -5.24 -4.87
CA SER A 11 -23.56 -3.98 -4.86
C SER A 11 -23.44 -3.13 -6.15
N GLY A 12 -23.31 -3.79 -7.31
CA GLY A 12 -23.17 -3.17 -8.62
C GLY A 12 -21.75 -2.68 -8.94
N ILE A 13 -21.59 -1.97 -10.07
CA ILE A 13 -20.29 -1.56 -10.62
C ILE A 13 -19.48 -0.70 -9.63
N TYR A 14 -20.16 0.15 -8.84
CA TYR A 14 -19.49 1.01 -7.87
C TYR A 14 -18.89 0.21 -6.71
N GLY A 15 -19.65 -0.70 -6.09
CA GLY A 15 -19.16 -1.54 -5.00
C GLY A 15 -18.01 -2.46 -5.43
N SER A 16 -18.14 -3.13 -6.58
CA SER A 16 -17.08 -4.01 -7.09
C SER A 16 -15.79 -3.24 -7.45
N THR A 17 -15.90 -2.07 -8.06
CA THR A 17 -14.73 -1.20 -8.37
C THR A 17 -14.09 -0.66 -7.10
N PHE A 18 -14.88 -0.24 -6.11
CA PHE A 18 -14.41 0.23 -4.81
C PHE A 18 -13.57 -0.85 -4.09
N PHE A 19 -14.12 -2.07 -3.97
CA PHE A 19 -13.41 -3.17 -3.31
C PHE A 19 -12.18 -3.62 -4.09
N MET A 20 -12.24 -3.63 -5.42
CA MET A 20 -11.09 -4.00 -6.24
C MET A 20 -9.96 -2.98 -6.07
N LEU A 21 -10.23 -1.68 -6.22
CA LEU A 21 -9.20 -0.63 -6.11
C LEU A 21 -8.65 -0.52 -4.68
N THR A 22 -9.53 -0.42 -3.68
CA THR A 22 -9.13 -0.26 -2.27
C THR A 22 -8.50 -1.53 -1.72
N GLY A 23 -9.05 -2.70 -2.04
CA GLY A 23 -8.54 -3.99 -1.60
C GLY A 23 -7.18 -4.32 -2.23
N PHE A 24 -7.03 -4.09 -3.54
CA PHE A 24 -5.73 -4.29 -4.22
C PHE A 24 -4.66 -3.34 -3.70
N HIS A 25 -5.04 -2.09 -3.40
CA HIS A 25 -4.16 -1.15 -2.74
C HIS A 25 -3.76 -1.63 -1.32
N GLY A 26 -4.70 -2.10 -0.52
CA GLY A 26 -4.42 -2.69 0.80
C GLY A 26 -3.48 -3.89 0.75
N PHE A 27 -3.56 -4.70 -0.31
CA PHE A 27 -2.58 -5.76 -0.57
C PHE A 27 -1.17 -5.19 -0.81
N HIS A 28 -1.03 -4.14 -1.61
CA HIS A 28 0.26 -3.47 -1.84
C HIS A 28 0.84 -2.86 -0.57
N VAL A 29 0.00 -2.24 0.27
CA VAL A 29 0.41 -1.73 1.59
C VAL A 29 0.95 -2.87 2.45
N THR A 30 0.26 -4.01 2.52
CA THR A 30 0.69 -5.18 3.31
C THR A 30 2.03 -5.76 2.82
N MET A 31 2.25 -5.81 1.49
CA MET A 31 3.54 -6.20 0.94
C MET A 31 4.63 -5.18 1.27
N GLY A 32 4.33 -3.88 1.12
CA GLY A 32 5.22 -2.78 1.45
C GLY A 32 5.69 -2.79 2.91
N THR A 33 4.76 -3.00 3.85
CA THR A 33 5.08 -3.05 5.28
C THR A 33 5.96 -4.26 5.60
N THR A 34 5.66 -5.41 5.00
CA THR A 34 6.48 -6.63 5.14
C THR A 34 7.90 -6.39 4.61
N MET A 35 8.04 -5.78 3.43
CA MET A 35 9.35 -5.45 2.88
C MET A 35 10.13 -4.48 3.77
N LEU A 36 9.48 -3.42 4.28
CA LEU A 36 10.09 -2.47 5.21
C LEU A 36 10.50 -3.12 6.53
N LEU A 37 9.69 -4.03 7.08
CA LEU A 37 10.04 -4.80 8.27
C LEU A 37 11.30 -5.63 8.05
N VAL A 38 11.41 -6.31 6.90
CA VAL A 38 12.62 -7.06 6.54
C VAL A 38 13.81 -6.12 6.38
N MET A 39 13.64 -4.95 5.75
CA MET A 39 14.70 -3.95 5.62
C MET A 39 15.15 -3.42 6.99
N LEU A 40 14.23 -3.17 7.92
CA LEU A 40 14.54 -2.75 9.29
C LEU A 40 15.39 -3.81 10.01
N ILE A 41 14.97 -5.08 9.98
CA ILE A 41 15.74 -6.17 10.60
C ILE A 41 17.14 -6.28 10.00
N ARG A 42 17.26 -6.18 8.66
CA ARG A 42 18.56 -6.22 7.97
C ARG A 42 19.45 -5.02 8.31
N SER A 43 18.85 -3.84 8.49
CA SER A 43 19.56 -2.62 8.87
C SER A 43 20.12 -2.72 10.28
N ILE A 44 19.33 -3.22 11.25
CA ILE A 44 19.79 -3.46 12.63
C ILE A 44 20.93 -4.49 12.66
N LYS A 45 20.89 -5.50 11.78
CA LYS A 45 21.98 -6.49 11.63
C LYS A 45 23.22 -5.96 10.90
N GLY A 46 23.24 -4.70 10.47
CA GLY A 46 24.38 -4.08 9.81
C GLY A 46 24.63 -4.57 8.37
N HIS A 47 23.62 -5.09 7.68
CA HIS A 47 23.77 -5.60 6.31
C HIS A 47 23.90 -4.51 5.24
N PHE A 48 23.82 -3.23 5.62
CA PHE A 48 23.88 -2.09 4.71
C PHE A 48 24.98 -1.12 5.13
N THR A 49 25.61 -0.50 4.14
CA THR A 49 26.52 0.64 4.33
C THR A 49 25.97 1.85 3.58
N ALA A 50 26.46 3.05 3.88
CA ALA A 50 26.05 4.29 3.22
C ALA A 50 26.27 4.31 1.69
N GLU A 51 27.10 3.41 1.16
CA GLU A 51 27.33 3.26 -0.28
C GLU A 51 26.60 2.03 -0.86
N LYS A 52 26.19 1.08 -0.01
CA LYS A 52 25.62 -0.22 -0.42
C LYS A 52 24.32 -0.49 0.32
N HIS A 53 23.28 0.24 -0.08
CA HIS A 53 21.93 0.13 0.48
C HIS A 53 20.83 0.16 -0.60
N PHE A 54 21.13 -0.27 -1.82
CA PHE A 54 20.17 -0.27 -2.93
C PHE A 54 18.85 -0.98 -2.60
N ALA A 55 18.90 -2.11 -1.88
CA ALA A 55 17.68 -2.83 -1.50
C ALA A 55 16.78 -2.00 -0.57
N PHE A 56 17.37 -1.22 0.35
CA PHE A 56 16.61 -0.31 1.21
C PHE A 56 15.99 0.82 0.38
N GLU A 57 16.77 1.41 -0.54
CA GLU A 57 16.32 2.47 -1.43
C GLU A 57 15.16 2.01 -2.33
N ALA A 58 15.27 0.83 -2.95
CA ALA A 58 14.22 0.27 -3.80
C ALA A 58 12.91 0.03 -3.03
N VAL A 59 12.99 -0.45 -1.79
CA VAL A 59 11.80 -0.64 -0.93
C VAL A 59 11.22 0.70 -0.49
N ALA A 60 12.05 1.72 -0.23
CA ALA A 60 11.59 3.07 0.07
C ALA A 60 10.84 3.69 -1.13
N TRP A 61 11.37 3.55 -2.35
CA TRP A 61 10.68 3.96 -3.58
C TRP A 61 9.35 3.23 -3.77
N TYR A 62 9.33 1.92 -3.53
CA TYR A 62 8.08 1.14 -3.56
C TYR A 62 7.06 1.68 -2.55
N TRP A 63 7.49 2.00 -1.33
CA TRP A 63 6.60 2.55 -0.30
C TRP A 63 6.02 3.90 -0.70
N HIS A 64 6.84 4.81 -1.23
CA HIS A 64 6.37 6.10 -1.74
C HIS A 64 5.41 5.97 -2.92
N PHE A 65 5.64 5.01 -3.83
CA PHE A 65 4.69 4.71 -4.89
C PHE A 65 3.32 4.31 -4.33
N VAL A 66 3.30 3.41 -3.34
CA VAL A 66 2.06 3.00 -2.69
C VAL A 66 1.36 4.20 -2.05
N ASP A 67 2.09 5.05 -1.32
CA ASP A 67 1.53 6.25 -0.68
C ASP A 67 0.88 7.24 -1.69
N VAL A 68 1.54 7.50 -2.82
CA VAL A 68 1.01 8.36 -3.88
C VAL A 68 -0.29 7.77 -4.48
N VAL A 69 -0.34 6.45 -4.70
CA VAL A 69 -1.57 5.78 -5.17
C VAL A 69 -2.70 5.93 -4.15
N TRP A 70 -2.38 5.88 -2.85
CA TRP A 70 -3.38 6.07 -1.80
C TRP A 70 -4.00 7.47 -1.82
N LEU A 71 -3.17 8.52 -1.97
CA LEU A 71 -3.66 9.90 -2.07
C LEU A 71 -4.62 10.06 -3.26
N GLY A 72 -4.30 9.44 -4.40
CA GLY A 72 -5.19 9.40 -5.56
C GLY A 72 -6.51 8.70 -5.25
N LEU A 73 -6.45 7.48 -4.69
CA LEU A 73 -7.67 6.75 -4.31
C LEU A 73 -8.50 7.51 -3.29
N PHE A 74 -7.89 8.15 -2.30
CA PHE A 74 -8.59 8.96 -1.30
C PHE A 74 -9.42 10.07 -1.95
N ILE A 75 -8.82 10.81 -2.89
CA ILE A 75 -9.51 11.89 -3.61
C ILE A 75 -10.66 11.34 -4.46
N PHE A 76 -10.41 10.33 -5.30
CA PHE A 76 -11.40 9.86 -6.28
C PHE A 76 -12.49 8.95 -5.72
N VAL A 77 -12.26 8.29 -4.58
CA VAL A 77 -13.15 7.28 -4.03
C VAL A 77 -13.87 7.75 -2.77
N TYR A 78 -13.22 8.61 -1.97
CA TYR A 78 -13.77 9.06 -0.68
C TYR A 78 -14.17 10.53 -0.66
N TRP A 79 -13.55 11.39 -1.48
CA TRP A 79 -13.87 12.82 -1.49
C TRP A 79 -14.88 13.19 -2.58
N LEU A 80 -14.59 12.82 -3.84
CA LEU A 80 -15.45 13.03 -5.01
C LEU A 80 -16.66 12.08 -4.99
#